data_AF-A0A329BR77-F1
#
_entry.id   AF-A0A329BR77-F1
#
_cell.length_a   1.000
_cell.length_b   1.000
_cell.length_c   1.000
_cell.angle_alpha   90.00
_cell.angle_beta   90.00
_cell.angle_gamma   90.00
#
_symmetry.space_group_name_H-M   'P 1'
#
loop_
_entity.id
_entity.type
_entity.pdbx_description
1 polymer ?
#
loop_
_entity_poly.entity_id
_entity_poly.type
_entity_poly.pdbx_seq_one_letter_code
_entity_poly.pdbx_strand_id
1 'polypeptide(L)'
;MRASATQEETFAKRISQALARARLDADMTQGQVSEALGVNTETISRFERGHTAPPLFRLFELAEVYSVPPETLIAGGEGRSLDPARDVTALNVSR
;
A
#
# COMPACT_ATOMS: atom_id res chain seq x y z
N MET A 1 -22.32 7.11 16.57
CA MET A 1 -20.86 7.37 16.46
C MET A 1 -20.18 6.17 17.10
N ARG A 2 -19.51 5.22 16.44
CA ARG A 2 -18.54 5.24 15.33
C ARG A 2 -18.80 4.06 14.38
N ALA A 3 -18.79 4.31 13.07
CA ALA A 3 -18.61 3.27 12.05
C ALA A 3 -17.24 3.37 11.36
N SER A 4 -16.36 4.26 11.85
CA SER A 4 -15.08 4.62 11.21
C SER A 4 -14.05 3.47 11.16
N ALA A 5 -14.15 2.47 12.04
CA ALA A 5 -13.20 1.35 12.12
C ALA A 5 -13.43 0.26 11.06
N THR A 6 -13.83 0.59 9.82
CA THR A 6 -14.21 -0.45 8.83
C THR A 6 -13.73 -0.21 7.40
N GLN A 7 -13.43 1.03 7.00
CA GLN A 7 -13.04 1.35 5.61
C GLN A 7 -11.58 1.78 5.48
N GLU A 8 -11.13 2.70 6.31
CA GLU A 8 -9.73 3.15 6.33
C GLU A 8 -8.78 2.00 6.67
N GLU A 9 -9.16 1.14 7.60
CA GLU A 9 -8.39 -0.07 7.98
C GLU A 9 -8.30 -1.07 6.82
N THR A 10 -9.42 -1.27 6.10
CA THR A 10 -9.47 -2.14 4.92
C THR A 10 -8.56 -1.60 3.81
N PHE A 11 -8.59 -0.30 3.58
CA PHE A 11 -7.75 0.37 2.59
C PHE A 11 -6.27 0.33 2.97
N ALA A 12 -5.93 0.65 4.23
CA ALA A 12 -4.57 0.58 4.75
C ALA A 12 -4.00 -0.85 4.64
N LYS A 13 -4.80 -1.86 4.96
CA LYS A 13 -4.42 -3.28 4.83
C LYS A 13 -4.16 -3.68 3.37
N ARG A 14 -4.96 -3.18 2.42
CA ARG A 14 -4.75 -3.44 0.99
C ARG A 14 -3.45 -2.83 0.49
N ILE A 15 -3.18 -1.57 0.85
CA ILE A 15 -1.94 -0.88 0.49
C ILE A 15 -0.74 -1.60 1.11
N SER A 16 -0.80 -1.96 2.39
CA SER A 16 0.32 -2.62 3.08
C SER A 16 0.68 -3.96 2.43
N GLN A 17 -0.33 -4.74 2.04
CA GLN A 17 -0.16 -5.99 1.30
C GLN A 17 0.43 -5.78 -0.10
N ALA A 18 -0.01 -4.75 -0.82
CA ALA A 18 0.51 -4.44 -2.15
C ALA A 18 1.97 -4.02 -2.11
N LEU A 19 2.38 -3.22 -1.11
CA LEU A 19 3.77 -2.84 -0.90
C LEU A 19 4.65 -4.05 -0.66
N ALA A 20 4.24 -4.94 0.26
CA ALA A 20 4.98 -6.16 0.56
C ALA A 20 5.11 -7.06 -0.68
N ARG A 21 4.03 -7.17 -1.47
CA ARG A 21 4.01 -7.98 -2.68
C ARG A 21 4.91 -7.40 -3.77
N ALA A 22 4.76 -6.12 -4.10
CA ALA A 22 5.57 -5.44 -5.09
C ALA A 22 7.07 -5.50 -4.74
N ARG A 23 7.42 -5.36 -3.45
CA ARG A 23 8.80 -5.55 -3.00
C ARG A 23 9.33 -6.95 -3.29
N LEU A 24 8.54 -7.98 -2.99
CA LEU A 24 8.93 -9.37 -3.21
C LEU A 24 9.02 -9.70 -4.70
N ASP A 25 8.10 -9.16 -5.52
CA ASP A 25 8.11 -9.34 -6.98
C ASP A 25 9.29 -8.61 -7.64
N ALA A 26 9.81 -7.55 -7.01
CA ALA A 26 11.06 -6.89 -7.39
C ALA A 26 12.32 -7.59 -6.86
N ASP A 27 12.20 -8.78 -6.23
CA ASP A 27 13.29 -9.54 -5.61
C ASP A 27 14.12 -8.74 -4.57
N MET A 28 13.46 -7.81 -3.86
CA MET A 28 14.11 -6.95 -2.87
C MET A 28 13.83 -7.37 -1.42
N THR A 29 14.84 -7.27 -0.57
CA THR A 29 14.67 -7.29 0.90
C THR A 29 14.20 -5.93 1.42
N GLN A 30 13.57 -5.89 2.60
CA GLN A 30 13.21 -4.60 3.24
C GLN A 30 14.44 -3.71 3.47
N GLY A 31 15.62 -4.30 3.72
CA GLY A 31 16.88 -3.58 3.88
C GLY A 31 17.34 -2.88 2.60
N GLN A 32 17.27 -3.55 1.45
CA GLN A 32 17.64 -2.94 0.16
C GLN A 32 16.74 -1.77 -0.21
N VAL A 33 15.43 -1.88 0.06
CA VAL A 33 14.48 -0.76 -0.13
C VAL A 33 14.80 0.38 0.83
N SER A 34 15.13 0.05 2.07
CA SER A 34 15.53 1.01 3.09
C SER A 34 16.74 1.83 2.67
N GLU A 35 17.76 1.16 2.14
CA GLU A 35 18.98 1.77 1.60
C GLU A 35 18.66 2.66 0.40
N ALA A 36 17.85 2.19 -0.54
CA ALA A 36 17.45 2.94 -1.72
C ALA A 36 16.70 4.24 -1.39
N LEU A 37 15.87 4.23 -0.35
CA LEU A 37 15.04 5.38 0.07
C LEU A 37 15.66 6.21 1.20
N GLY A 38 16.82 5.83 1.73
CA GLY A 38 17.47 6.52 2.84
C GLY A 38 16.61 6.55 4.11
N VAL A 39 15.85 5.48 4.38
CA VAL A 39 15.02 5.34 5.58
C VAL A 39 15.55 4.23 6.48
N ASN A 40 14.90 4.00 7.63
CA ASN A 40 15.15 2.83 8.47
C ASN A 40 14.32 1.64 7.98
N THR A 41 14.86 0.42 8.03
CA THR A 41 14.17 -0.82 7.65
C THR A 41 12.85 -1.00 8.40
N GLU A 42 12.78 -0.57 9.67
CA GLU A 42 11.54 -0.59 10.45
C GLU A 42 10.44 0.31 9.86
N THR A 43 10.78 1.39 9.16
CA THR A 43 9.82 2.23 8.43
C THR A 43 9.15 1.43 7.31
N ILE A 44 9.93 0.72 6.49
CA ILE A 44 9.41 -0.17 5.43
C ILE A 44 8.53 -1.25 6.05
N SER A 45 9.00 -1.85 7.14
CA SER A 45 8.30 -2.92 7.82
C SER A 45 6.96 -2.48 8.43
N ARG A 46 6.86 -1.26 8.97
CA ARG A 46 5.59 -0.67 9.45
C ARG A 46 4.61 -0.41 8.32
N PHE A 47 5.10 0.04 7.16
CA PHE A 47 4.27 0.24 5.98
C PHE A 47 3.67 -1.07 5.49
N GLU A 48 4.50 -2.12 5.36
CA GLU A 48 4.07 -3.43 4.88
C GLU A 48 3.16 -4.18 5.86
N ARG A 49 3.31 -3.95 7.16
CA ARG A 49 2.43 -4.50 8.21
C ARG A 49 1.15 -3.69 8.43
N GLY A 50 1.01 -2.53 7.79
CA GLY A 50 -0.16 -1.66 7.93
C GLY A 50 -0.25 -0.93 9.28
N HIS A 51 0.85 -0.88 10.05
CA HIS A 51 0.91 -0.09 11.29
C HIS A 51 0.89 1.41 11.02
N THR A 52 1.41 1.83 9.87
CA THR A 52 1.45 3.22 9.44
C THR A 52 1.32 3.23 7.94
N ALA A 53 0.47 4.09 7.38
CA ALA A 53 0.41 4.28 5.94
C ALA A 53 1.63 5.08 5.46
N PRO A 54 2.26 4.75 4.32
CA PRO A 54 3.25 5.63 3.73
C PRO A 54 2.57 6.94 3.33
N PRO A 55 3.20 8.10 3.57
CA PRO A 55 2.71 9.34 2.98
C PRO A 55 2.80 9.25 1.45
N LEU A 56 1.97 10.02 0.76
CA LEU A 56 1.77 9.88 -0.68
C LEU A 56 3.09 9.96 -1.49
N PHE A 57 3.99 10.87 -1.16
CA PHE A 57 5.30 10.97 -1.82
C PHE A 57 6.16 9.70 -1.63
N ARG A 58 6.14 9.06 -0.45
CA ARG A 58 6.85 7.79 -0.21
C ARG A 58 6.23 6.66 -1.03
N LEU A 59 4.90 6.66 -1.21
CA LEU A 59 4.24 5.66 -2.05
C LEU A 59 4.74 5.74 -3.49
N PHE A 60 4.89 6.95 -4.04
CA PHE A 60 5.46 7.13 -5.38
C PHE A 60 6.91 6.66 -5.47
N GLU A 61 7.77 7.01 -4.51
CA GLU A 61 9.15 6.52 -4.49
C GLU A 61 9.24 5.00 -4.36
N LEU A 62 8.37 4.38 -3.55
CA LEU A 62 8.27 2.92 -3.43
C LEU A 62 7.87 2.29 -4.78
N ALA A 63 6.93 2.91 -5.50
CA ALA A 63 6.51 2.44 -6.82
C ALA A 63 7.69 2.46 -7.82
N GLU A 64 8.48 3.54 -7.83
CA GLU A 64 9.70 3.64 -8.64
C GLU A 64 10.73 2.58 -8.26
N VAL A 65 11.01 2.39 -6.96
CA VAL A 65 11.95 1.37 -6.47
C VAL A 65 11.51 -0.04 -6.88
N TYR A 66 10.21 -0.32 -6.83
CA TYR A 66 9.64 -1.62 -7.22
C TYR A 66 9.42 -1.76 -8.73
N SER A 67 9.67 -0.71 -9.53
CA SER A 67 9.40 -0.68 -10.97
C SER A 67 7.96 -1.04 -11.35
N VAL A 68 7.00 -0.53 -10.57
CA VAL A 68 5.56 -0.69 -10.82
C VAL A 68 4.86 0.67 -10.91
N PRO A 69 3.74 0.77 -11.65
CA PRO A 69 2.93 1.98 -11.61
C PRO A 69 2.35 2.22 -10.20
N PRO A 70 2.31 3.46 -9.69
CA PRO A 70 1.79 3.79 -8.36
C PRO A 70 0.37 3.30 -8.11
N GLU A 71 -0.47 3.28 -9.15
CA GLU A 71 -1.82 2.74 -9.12
C GLU A 71 -1.89 1.27 -8.70
N THR A 72 -0.84 0.48 -8.96
CA THR A 72 -0.71 -0.91 -8.51
C THR A 72 -0.69 -0.99 -6.98
N LEU A 73 0.00 -0.04 -6.33
CA LEU A 73 0.08 0.03 -4.88
C LEU A 73 -1.21 0.57 -4.26
N ILE A 74 -1.82 1.57 -4.91
CA ILE A 74 -3.08 2.21 -4.45
C ILE A 74 -4.28 1.26 -4.57
N ALA A 75 -4.38 0.51 -5.66
CA ALA A 75 -5.45 -0.47 -5.89
C ALA A 75 -5.30 -1.72 -5.00
N GLY A 76 -4.16 -1.89 -4.34
CA GLY A 76 -3.90 -3.04 -3.49
C GLY A 76 -3.41 -4.28 -4.25
N GLY A 77 -2.69 -4.12 -5.37
CA GLY A 77 -2.12 -5.20 -6.17
C GLY A 77 -2.78 -5.41 -7.53
N GLU A 78 -2.13 -6.22 -8.38
CA GLU A 78 -2.59 -6.52 -9.75
C GLU A 78 -3.98 -7.15 -9.78
N GLY A 79 -4.79 -6.78 -10.78
CA GLY A 79 -6.11 -7.35 -11.03
C GLY A 79 -7.29 -6.69 -10.31
N ARG A 80 -7.08 -5.63 -9.51
CA ARG A 80 -8.17 -4.82 -8.95
C ARG A 80 -8.41 -3.55 -9.75
N SER A 81 -9.69 -3.27 -10.03
CA SER A 81 -10.11 -2.11 -10.82
C SER A 81 -9.58 -0.81 -10.20
N LEU A 82 -8.94 0.03 -11.03
CA LEU A 82 -8.54 1.41 -10.69
C LEU A 82 -9.74 2.37 -10.60
N ASP A 83 -10.90 1.86 -10.24
CA ASP A 83 -12.13 2.62 -10.08
C ASP A 83 -12.35 2.80 -8.56
N PRO A 84 -11.67 3.77 -7.92
CA PRO A 84 -11.85 4.04 -6.51
C PRO A 84 -13.30 4.41 -6.19
N ALA A 85 -14.08 4.92 -7.14
CA ALA A 85 -15.50 5.20 -6.94
C ALA A 85 -16.32 3.91 -6.80
N ARG A 86 -16.00 2.85 -7.56
CA ARG A 86 -16.59 1.51 -7.37
C ARG A 86 -16.20 0.85 -6.08
N ASP A 87 -14.93 0.95 -5.67
CA ASP A 87 -14.49 0.37 -4.40
C ASP A 87 -15.12 1.10 -3.22
N VAL A 88 -15.15 2.43 -3.24
CA VAL A 88 -15.86 3.25 -2.23
C VAL A 88 -17.37 2.95 -2.23
N THR A 89 -17.97 2.68 -3.39
CA THR A 89 -19.40 2.32 -3.48
C THR A 89 -19.66 0.89 -2.97
N ALA A 90 -18.81 -0.08 -3.29
CA ALA A 90 -18.90 -1.45 -2.79
C ALA A 90 -18.73 -1.52 -1.25
N LEU A 91 -17.94 -0.60 -0.69
CA LEU A 91 -17.80 -0.37 0.74
C LEU A 91 -19.05 0.26 1.39
N ASN A 92 -19.88 0.98 0.62
CA ASN A 92 -21.12 1.60 1.09
C ASN A 92 -22.38 0.71 0.97
N VAL A 93 -22.35 -0.33 0.13
CA VAL A 93 -23.53 -1.18 -0.17
C VAL A 93 -23.64 -2.41 0.75
N SER A 94 -22.59 -2.73 1.53
CA SER A 94 -22.62 -3.82 2.54
C SER A 94 -23.16 -3.38 3.91
N ARG A 95 -24.06 -2.38 3.95
CA ARG A 95 -24.67 -1.84 5.16
C ARG A 95 -26.17 -2.08 5.18
#